data_AF-A0A7S0VUK3-F1
#
_entry.id   AF-A0A7S0VUK3-F1
#
_cell.length_a   1.000
_cell.length_b   1.000
_cell.length_c   1.000
_cell.angle_alpha   90.00
_cell.angle_beta   90.00
_cell.angle_gamma   90.00
#
_symmetry.space_group_name_H-M   'P 1'
#
loop_
_entity.id
_entity.type
_entity.pdbx_description
1 polymer ?
#
loop_
_entity_poly.entity_id
_entity_poly.type
_entity_poly.pdbx_seq_one_letter_code
_entity_poly.pdbx_strand_id
1 'polypeptide(L)'
;AFKTEMMPMSVPEIQRANLGNTVLQLKAMGINDIIHFDFMDPPPIQTLVNAMETLYSLGALDEEGLLTRLGRRMAEFPLDPTLSKVLLAACDLSCAEEMLSIVAMLSVESLFYRPKDKAAEADQKKSKFYAPE
;
A
#
# COMPACT_ATOMS: atom_id res chain seq x y z
N ALA A 1 5.92 -35.60 -6.89
CA ALA A 1 6.34 -34.30 -6.32
C ALA A 1 7.03 -33.40 -7.35
N PHE A 2 8.36 -33.24 -7.37
CA PHE A 2 9.04 -32.17 -8.14
C PHE A 2 8.67 -32.05 -9.63
N LYS A 3 8.50 -33.17 -10.34
CA LYS A 3 8.20 -33.19 -11.80
C LYS A 3 6.71 -33.07 -12.15
N THR A 4 5.80 -33.18 -11.18
CA THR A 4 4.35 -33.36 -11.46
C THR A 4 3.46 -32.45 -10.61
N GLU A 5 3.91 -32.01 -9.44
CA GLU A 5 3.12 -31.23 -8.48
C GLU A 5 3.55 -29.75 -8.41
N MET A 6 4.76 -29.42 -8.89
CA MET A 6 5.24 -28.04 -8.88
C MET A 6 4.91 -27.33 -10.19
N MET A 7 4.44 -26.09 -10.09
CA MET A 7 4.27 -25.23 -11.25
C MET A 7 5.63 -24.99 -11.93
N PRO A 8 5.69 -24.99 -13.27
CA PRO A 8 6.94 -24.83 -14.02
C PRO A 8 7.56 -23.43 -13.88
N MET A 9 6.75 -22.42 -13.58
CA MET A 9 7.18 -21.04 -13.35
C MET A 9 6.28 -20.38 -12.30
N SER A 10 6.84 -19.43 -11.54
CA SER A 10 6.09 -18.60 -10.61
C SER A 10 5.21 -17.60 -11.37
N VAL A 11 3.98 -17.41 -10.90
CA VAL A 11 3.07 -16.38 -11.44
C VAL A 11 3.69 -14.99 -11.25
N PRO A 12 3.64 -14.10 -12.28
CA PRO A 12 4.17 -12.74 -12.21
C PRO A 12 3.63 -11.91 -11.04
N GLU A 13 4.45 -11.01 -10.51
CA GLU A 13 4.08 -10.17 -9.36
C GLU A 13 2.92 -9.20 -9.69
N ILE A 14 2.91 -8.63 -10.90
CA ILE A 14 1.87 -7.72 -11.37
C ILE A 14 0.47 -8.37 -11.37
N GLN A 15 0.39 -9.71 -11.47
CA GLN A 15 -0.86 -10.46 -11.41
C GLN A 15 -1.25 -10.89 -9.99
N ARG A 16 -0.37 -10.69 -9.00
CA ARG A 16 -0.54 -11.16 -7.61
C ARG A 16 -0.65 -10.04 -6.58
N ALA A 17 -0.05 -8.89 -6.85
CA ALA A 17 0.05 -7.78 -5.90
C ALA A 17 -1.12 -6.79 -6.03
N ASN A 18 -1.29 -5.95 -5.00
CA ASN A 18 -2.16 -4.78 -5.08
C ASN A 18 -1.51 -3.73 -5.97
N LEU A 19 -2.23 -3.28 -7.00
CA LEU A 19 -1.73 -2.34 -8.01
C LEU A 19 -1.89 -0.87 -7.63
N GLY A 20 -2.39 -0.53 -6.43
CA GLY A 20 -2.63 0.86 -6.03
C GLY A 20 -1.41 1.78 -6.19
N ASN A 21 -0.26 1.37 -5.67
CA ASN A 21 0.98 2.17 -5.80
C ASN A 21 1.46 2.22 -7.26
N THR A 22 1.45 1.07 -7.95
CA THR A 22 1.86 0.99 -9.36
C THR A 22 1.01 1.88 -10.26
N VAL A 23 -0.32 1.86 -10.10
CA VAL A 23 -1.26 2.71 -10.85
C VAL A 23 -1.01 4.19 -10.57
N LEU A 24 -0.78 4.56 -9.31
CA LEU A 24 -0.45 5.93 -8.93
C LEU A 24 0.83 6.41 -9.63
N GLN A 25 1.87 5.58 -9.64
CA GLN A 25 3.14 5.90 -10.30
C GLN A 25 3.00 5.99 -11.83
N LEU A 26 2.30 5.05 -12.47
CA LEU A 26 2.05 5.10 -13.92
C LEU A 26 1.30 6.39 -14.31
N LYS A 27 0.29 6.78 -13.53
CA LYS A 27 -0.44 8.05 -13.72
C LYS A 27 0.46 9.27 -13.49
N ALA A 28 1.35 9.23 -12.49
CA ALA A 28 2.32 10.30 -12.24
C ALA A 28 3.35 10.45 -13.39
N MET A 29 3.68 9.36 -14.08
CA MET A 29 4.52 9.37 -15.29
C MET A 29 3.78 9.90 -16.53
N GLY A 30 2.47 10.16 -16.45
CA GLY A 30 1.66 10.66 -17.56
C GLY A 30 0.98 9.58 -18.39
N ILE A 31 1.00 8.32 -17.95
CA ILE A 31 0.30 7.22 -18.64
C ILE A 31 -1.17 7.25 -18.22
N ASN A 32 -2.01 7.76 -19.12
CA ASN A 32 -3.44 7.92 -18.86
C ASN A 32 -4.25 6.65 -19.17
N ASP A 33 -3.90 5.96 -20.26
CA ASP A 33 -4.54 4.71 -20.65
C ASP A 33 -3.76 3.52 -20.09
N ILE A 34 -4.14 3.14 -18.86
CA ILE A 34 -3.50 2.01 -18.17
C ILE A 34 -4.06 0.68 -18.67
N ILE A 35 -5.27 0.68 -19.25
CA ILE A 35 -5.94 -0.55 -19.70
C ILE A 35 -5.27 -1.09 -20.96
N HIS A 36 -4.89 -0.19 -21.88
CA HIS A 36 -4.16 -0.55 -23.11
C HIS A 36 -2.65 -0.36 -22.99
N PHE A 37 -2.13 -0.21 -21.77
CA PHE A 37 -0.69 -0.12 -21.57
C PHE A 37 -0.03 -1.47 -21.90
N ASP A 38 1.11 -1.41 -22.58
CA ASP A 38 1.84 -2.59 -23.08
C ASP A 38 2.62 -3.28 -21.95
N PHE A 39 1.89 -3.96 -21.06
CA PHE A 39 2.47 -4.82 -20.03
C PHE A 39 3.00 -6.11 -20.64
N MET A 40 4.20 -6.53 -20.22
CA MET A 40 4.77 -7.82 -20.61
C MET A 40 3.86 -9.00 -20.22
N ASP A 41 3.30 -8.95 -19.01
CA ASP A 41 2.27 -9.85 -18.52
C ASP A 41 1.12 -8.99 -17.96
N PRO A 42 0.02 -8.77 -18.71
CA PRO A 42 -1.02 -7.85 -18.27
C PRO A 42 -1.71 -8.36 -17.01
N PRO A 43 -1.99 -7.47 -16.03
CA PRO A 43 -2.80 -7.82 -14.88
C PRO A 43 -4.28 -7.98 -15.28
N PRO A 44 -5.09 -8.66 -14.45
CA PRO A 44 -6.54 -8.70 -14.65
C PRO A 44 -7.13 -7.28 -14.62
N ILE A 45 -8.02 -6.97 -15.58
CA ILE A 45 -8.67 -5.65 -15.68
C ILE A 45 -9.39 -5.29 -14.37
N GLN A 46 -10.04 -6.26 -13.72
CA GLN A 46 -10.72 -6.03 -12.45
C GLN A 46 -9.78 -5.50 -11.37
N THR A 47 -8.53 -5.98 -11.31
CA THR A 47 -7.53 -5.51 -10.34
C THR A 47 -7.12 -4.07 -10.62
N LEU A 48 -6.98 -3.70 -11.90
CA LEU A 48 -6.71 -2.31 -12.30
C LEU A 48 -7.87 -1.38 -11.92
N VAL A 49 -9.11 -1.80 -12.20
CA VAL A 49 -10.32 -1.03 -11.86
C VAL A 49 -10.42 -0.83 -10.36
N ASN A 50 -10.26 -1.89 -9.56
CA ASN A 50 -10.30 -1.80 -8.10
C ASN A 50 -9.21 -0.85 -7.55
N ALA A 51 -8.01 -0.86 -8.15
CA ALA A 51 -6.92 0.05 -7.77
C ALA A 51 -7.28 1.50 -8.10
N MET A 52 -7.87 1.77 -9.27
CA MET A 52 -8.34 3.10 -9.66
C MET A 52 -9.47 3.59 -8.75
N GLU A 53 -10.44 2.75 -8.41
CA GLU A 53 -11.52 3.08 -7.47
C GLU A 53 -10.97 3.40 -6.07
N THR A 54 -9.98 2.64 -5.61
CA THR A 54 -9.32 2.91 -4.33
C THR A 54 -8.61 4.27 -4.36
N LEU A 55 -7.88 4.57 -5.43
CA LEU A 55 -7.21 5.88 -5.58
C LEU A 55 -8.20 7.05 -5.72
N TYR A 56 -9.32 6.83 -6.40
CA TYR A 56 -10.41 7.81 -6.48
C TYR A 56 -11.02 8.09 -5.11
N SER A 57 -11.35 7.05 -4.33
CA SER A 57 -11.89 7.21 -2.97
C SER A 57 -10.91 7.91 -2.00
N LEU A 58 -9.60 7.76 -2.20
CA LEU A 58 -8.56 8.50 -1.46
C LEU A 58 -8.41 9.97 -1.92
N GLY A 59 -9.03 10.36 -3.04
CA GLY A 59 -8.94 11.67 -3.67
C GLY A 59 -7.65 11.87 -4.49
N ALA A 60 -6.92 10.80 -4.79
CA ALA A 60 -5.72 10.86 -5.62
C ALA A 60 -6.05 11.03 -7.11
N LEU A 61 -7.20 10.51 -7.55
CA LEU A 61 -7.75 10.66 -8.90
C LEU A 61 -9.02 11.51 -8.88
N ASP A 62 -9.32 12.21 -9.97
CA ASP A 62 -10.60 12.88 -10.21
C ASP A 62 -11.62 11.98 -10.94
N GLU A 63 -12.81 12.51 -11.24
CA GLU A 63 -13.88 11.79 -11.94
C GLU A 63 -13.48 11.38 -13.37
N GLU A 64 -12.51 12.07 -13.98
CA GLU A 64 -11.96 11.74 -15.30
C GLU A 64 -10.80 10.72 -15.22
N GLY A 65 -10.43 10.29 -14.01
CA GLY A 65 -9.33 9.37 -13.77
C GLY A 65 -7.95 10.01 -13.95
N LEU A 66 -7.86 11.35 -13.88
CA LEU A 66 -6.62 12.11 -13.93
C LEU A 66 -6.07 12.37 -12.53
N LEU A 67 -4.76 12.59 -12.45
CA LEU A 67 -4.06 12.75 -11.18
C LEU A 67 -4.29 14.15 -10.58
N THR A 68 -4.87 14.20 -9.38
CA THR A 68 -5.13 15.45 -8.66
C THR A 68 -3.86 16.05 -8.06
N ARG A 69 -3.93 17.28 -7.54
CA ARG A 69 -2.80 17.89 -6.79
C ARG A 69 -2.42 17.07 -5.57
N LEU A 70 -3.40 16.43 -4.92
CA LEU A 70 -3.19 15.53 -3.81
C LEU A 70 -2.50 14.24 -4.28
N GLY A 71 -2.99 13.63 -5.37
CA GLY A 71 -2.39 12.43 -5.95
C GLY A 71 -0.93 12.63 -6.37
N ARG A 72 -0.58 13.81 -6.93
CA ARG A 72 0.82 14.15 -7.24
C ARG A 72 1.71 14.15 -6.00
N ARG A 73 1.25 14.78 -4.91
CA ARG A 73 2.00 14.77 -3.65
C ARG A 73 2.13 13.35 -3.09
N MET A 74 1.09 12.53 -3.21
CA MET A 74 1.14 11.13 -2.77
C MET A 74 2.18 10.33 -3.56
N ALA A 75 2.33 10.58 -4.87
CA ALA A 75 3.30 9.90 -5.73
C ALA A 75 4.77 10.25 -5.40
N GLU A 76 5.03 11.32 -4.65
CA GLU A 76 6.38 11.67 -4.18
C GLU A 76 6.83 10.80 -3.00
N PHE A 77 5.91 10.15 -2.29
CA PHE A 77 6.24 9.30 -1.15
C PHE A 77 6.46 7.84 -1.58
N PRO A 78 7.51 7.17 -1.07
CA PRO A 78 7.74 5.75 -1.31
C PRO A 78 6.88 4.87 -0.39
N LEU A 79 5.59 5.20 -0.25
CA LEU A 79 4.66 4.55 0.68
C LEU A 79 3.40 4.12 -0.08
N ASP A 80 2.60 3.27 0.57
CA ASP A 80 1.27 2.96 0.05
C ASP A 80 0.42 4.25 -0.05
N PRO A 81 -0.45 4.40 -1.08
CA PRO A 81 -1.32 5.56 -1.23
C PRO A 81 -2.16 5.85 0.03
N THR A 82 -2.61 4.82 0.74
CA THR A 82 -3.39 4.99 1.98
C THR A 82 -2.58 5.69 3.08
N LEU A 83 -1.35 5.22 3.33
CA LEU A 83 -0.44 5.80 4.31
C LEU A 83 0.03 7.20 3.91
N SER A 84 0.29 7.42 2.62
CA SER A 84 0.66 8.72 2.07
C SER A 84 -0.46 9.76 2.29
N LYS A 85 -1.72 9.35 2.07
CA LYS A 85 -2.88 10.20 2.34
C LYS A 85 -3.01 10.57 3.82
N VAL A 86 -2.79 9.60 4.70
CA VAL A 86 -2.83 9.80 6.16
C VAL A 86 -1.79 10.84 6.59
N LEU A 87 -0.55 10.73 6.11
CA LEU A 87 0.50 11.72 6.42
C LEU A 87 0.14 13.11 5.91
N LEU A 88 -0.36 13.22 4.68
CA LEU A 88 -0.77 14.51 4.12
C LEU A 88 -1.92 15.14 4.91
N ALA A 89 -2.90 14.33 5.35
CA ALA A 89 -4.01 14.82 6.18
C ALA A 89 -3.55 15.20 7.60
N ALA A 90 -2.56 14.50 8.15
CA ALA A 90 -1.99 14.81 9.47
C ALA A 90 -1.32 16.19 9.51
N CYS A 91 -0.72 16.62 8.40
CA CYS A 91 -0.19 17.98 8.25
C CYS A 91 -1.31 19.04 8.40
N ASP A 92 -2.49 18.80 7.81
CA ASP A 92 -3.62 19.72 7.91
C ASP A 92 -4.24 19.73 9.32
N LEU A 93 -4.19 18.59 10.02
CA LEU A 93 -4.70 18.42 11.39
C LEU A 93 -3.68 18.77 12.49
N SER A 94 -2.49 19.25 12.11
CA SER A 94 -1.39 19.58 13.05
C SER A 94 -0.94 18.43 13.96
N CYS A 95 -1.05 17.18 13.50
CA CYS A 95 -0.59 15.96 14.19
C CYS A 95 0.45 15.18 13.37
N ALA A 96 1.26 15.91 12.60
CA ALA A 96 2.19 15.31 11.65
C ALA A 96 3.32 14.50 12.34
N GLU A 97 3.78 14.92 13.52
CA GLU A 97 4.88 14.25 14.24
C GLU A 97 4.45 12.88 14.79
N GLU A 98 3.27 12.82 15.39
CA GLU A 98 2.68 11.59 15.91
C GLU A 98 2.34 10.62 14.77
N MET A 99 1.74 11.12 13.69
CA MET A 99 1.37 10.30 12.55
C MET A 99 2.59 9.82 11.77
N LEU A 100 3.66 10.61 11.67
CA LEU A 100 4.92 10.17 11.08
C LEU A 100 5.50 8.98 11.86
N SER A 101 5.48 9.05 13.18
CA SER A 101 5.94 7.96 14.05
C SER A 101 5.09 6.70 13.86
N ILE A 102 3.76 6.83 13.80
CA ILE A 102 2.86 5.70 13.58
C ILE A 102 3.09 5.07 12.21
N VAL A 103 3.18 5.87 11.15
CA VAL A 103 3.40 5.38 9.78
C VAL A 103 4.76 4.70 9.64
N ALA A 104 5.80 5.23 10.28
CA ALA A 104 7.11 4.58 10.34
C ALA A 104 7.03 3.19 11.01
N MET A 105 6.28 3.08 12.11
CA MET A 105 6.07 1.82 12.83
C MET A 105 5.23 0.80 12.03
N LEU A 106 4.29 1.26 11.19
CA LEU A 106 3.49 0.41 10.30
C LEU A 106 4.26 -0.05 9.06
N SER A 107 5.29 0.68 8.67
CA SER A 107 6.10 0.38 7.47
C SER A 107 7.12 -0.73 7.69
N VAL A 108 7.37 -1.10 8.96
CA VAL A 108 8.27 -2.19 9.35
C VAL A 108 7.47 -3.42 9.80
N GLU A 109 8.14 -4.58 9.78
CA GLU A 109 7.55 -5.81 10.31
C GLU A 109 7.24 -5.70 11.81
N SER A 110 6.45 -6.65 12.32
CA SER A 110 6.02 -6.71 13.72
C SER A 110 7.18 -6.53 14.69
N LEU A 111 7.18 -5.38 15.38
CA LEU A 111 8.20 -5.01 16.37
C LEU A 111 8.13 -5.88 17.64
N PHE A 112 6.97 -6.47 17.92
CA PHE A 112 6.80 -7.33 19.08
C PHE A 112 7.26 -8.75 18.76
N TYR A 113 8.35 -9.16 19.42
CA TYR A 113 8.83 -10.53 19.35
C TYR A 113 8.12 -11.42 20.37
N ARG A 114 7.58 -12.55 19.92
CA ARG A 114 6.81 -13.49 20.75
C ARG A 114 7.33 -14.93 20.59
N PRO A 115 8.37 -15.32 21.36
CA PRO A 115 8.90 -16.68 21.34
C PRO A 115 7.92 -17.66 22.00
N LYS A 116 7.80 -18.87 21.45
CA LYS A 116 6.84 -19.89 21.93
C LYS A 116 7.04 -20.24 23.41
N ASP A 117 8.30 -20.35 23.85
CA ASP A 117 8.63 -20.74 25.23
C ASP A 117 8.38 -19.64 26.27
N LYS A 118 8.28 -18.37 25.84
CA LYS A 118 8.10 -17.21 26.74
C LYS A 118 6.93 -16.32 26.33
N ALA A 119 5.89 -16.92 25.75
CA ALA A 119 4.73 -16.18 25.24
C ALA A 119 4.07 -15.31 26.33
N ALA A 120 3.87 -15.84 27.54
CA ALA A 120 3.24 -15.10 28.64
C ALA A 120 4.06 -13.86 29.09
N GLU A 121 5.38 -13.97 29.13
CA GLU A 121 6.27 -12.85 29.48
C GLU A 121 6.26 -11.78 28.37
N ALA A 122 6.27 -12.20 27.11
CA ALA A 122 6.19 -11.30 25.97
C ALA A 122 4.86 -10.54 25.94
N ASP A 123 3.74 -11.23 26.20
CA ASP A 123 2.41 -10.63 26.25
C ASP A 123 2.28 -9.62 27.41
N GLN A 124 2.88 -9.91 28.58
CA GLN A 124 2.95 -8.97 29.70
C GLN A 124 3.79 -7.72 29.42
N LYS A 125 4.85 -7.84 28.61
CA LYS A 125 5.64 -6.67 28.18
C LYS A 125 4.88 -5.85 27.13
N LYS A 126 4.19 -6.51 26.20
CA LYS A 126 3.38 -5.87 25.17
C LYS A 126 2.21 -5.08 25.78
N SER A 127 1.56 -5.60 26.82
CA SER A 127 0.41 -4.92 27.45
C SER A 127 0.75 -3.55 28.03
N LYS A 128 2.02 -3.29 28.37
CA LYS A 128 2.48 -1.97 28.85
C LYS A 128 2.44 -0.88 27.77
N PHE A 129 2.47 -1.27 26.50
CA PHE A 129 2.41 -0.36 25.36
C PHE A 129 1.00 -0.27 24.75
N TYR A 130 0.03 -0.98 25.34
CA TYR A 130 -1.35 -0.95 24.89
C TYR A 130 -2.04 0.32 25.39
N ALA A 131 -2.49 1.17 24.47
CA ALA A 131 -3.36 2.29 24.80
C ALA A 131 -4.83 1.85 24.63
N PRO A 132 -5.69 1.97 25.66
CA PRO A 132 -7.13 1.80 25.49
C PRO A 132 -7.69 2.93 24.62
N GLU A 133 -8.73 2.62 23.83
CA GLU A 133 -9.44 3.58 22.96
C GLU A 133 -10.11 4.72 23.75
#